data_AF-A0A239HT37-F1
#
_entry.id   AF-A0A239HT37-F1
#
_cell.length_a   1.000
_cell.length_b   1.000
_cell.length_c   1.000
_cell.angle_alpha   90.00
_cell.angle_beta   90.00
_cell.angle_gamma   90.00
#
_symmetry.space_group_name_H-M   'P 1'
#
loop_
_entity.id
_entity.type
_entity.pdbx_description
1 polymer ?
#
loop_
_entity_poly.entity_id
_entity_poly.type
_entity_poly.pdbx_seq_one_letter_code
_entity_poly.pdbx_strand_id
1 'polypeptide(L)'
;MSLRRFLVLAGTVAAFAATALAPVAAQAGPPARTPARTSAQAAAETAAAQPQTVTLRYGPYTIPKAADGEHGMLPNQLAFNVQKPCENCYVTGFKPNLVYADGSNANINTGPMLHHAVFFNSAARDIVCGGLRRVLASGNERMESVFPAGYGFRIGRFDRWTLLADLMNHAHEEKTAYLEFTFTYVPASGSGITPVVPLWLDAGGCLDSTWDTPAEQSEKSRTWRSTVSGDLVHIRGHLHRGGIAVRTENTGTGQVLCRSVAEEGGTPEFIDHHGMAEVSSMPSCGGSPIGRIERGDTLRITASYRASETGFADVMGIMHGWVTEG
;
A
#
# COMPACT_ATOMS: atom_id res chain seq x y z
N MET A 1 -32.29 -24.10 37.74
CA MET A 1 -31.70 -24.47 39.05
C MET A 1 -31.95 -25.96 39.28
N SER A 2 -30.94 -26.65 39.83
CA SER A 2 -30.89 -28.08 40.27
C SER A 2 -30.77 -29.13 39.15
N LEU A 3 -29.59 -29.74 38.89
CA LEU A 3 -28.91 -30.86 39.60
C LEU A 3 -29.80 -32.11 39.72
N ARG A 4 -29.37 -33.37 39.53
CA ARG A 4 -28.15 -34.10 39.12
C ARG A 4 -28.47 -35.60 39.37
N ARG A 5 -27.64 -36.52 38.82
CA ARG A 5 -27.43 -37.97 39.16
C ARG A 5 -28.34 -38.99 38.44
N PHE A 6 -27.93 -40.16 37.93
CA PHE A 6 -26.76 -41.09 37.90
C PHE A 6 -27.16 -42.50 38.41
N LEU A 7 -26.55 -43.52 37.77
CA LEU A 7 -26.45 -44.97 38.10
C LEU A 7 -27.65 -45.87 37.71
N VAL A 8 -27.51 -46.86 36.81
CA VAL A 8 -26.75 -48.15 36.79
C VAL A 8 -27.45 -49.27 37.56
N LEU A 9 -27.71 -50.41 36.89
CA LEU A 9 -27.54 -51.82 37.33
C LEU A 9 -28.00 -52.73 36.14
N ALA A 10 -27.19 -53.62 35.57
CA ALA A 10 -26.70 -54.93 36.03
C ALA A 10 -27.64 -56.12 35.71
N GLY A 11 -27.05 -57.19 35.17
CA GLY A 11 -27.65 -58.52 34.99
C GLY A 11 -27.12 -59.20 33.71
N THR A 12 -26.73 -60.47 33.65
CA THR A 12 -26.36 -61.52 34.61
C THR A 12 -25.66 -62.61 33.78
N VAL A 13 -24.79 -63.38 34.43
CA VAL A 13 -23.91 -64.41 33.86
C VAL A 13 -24.68 -65.71 33.56
N ALA A 14 -24.31 -66.41 32.48
CA ALA A 14 -24.49 -67.85 32.35
C ALA A 14 -23.23 -68.49 31.75
N ALA A 15 -22.62 -69.38 32.53
CA ALA A 15 -21.47 -70.19 32.17
C ALA A 15 -21.92 -71.56 31.65
N PHE A 16 -21.25 -72.09 30.62
CA PHE A 16 -21.22 -73.53 30.34
C PHE A 16 -19.79 -73.97 30.03
N ALA A 17 -19.44 -75.10 30.63
CA ALA A 17 -18.10 -75.65 30.71
C ALA A 17 -17.77 -76.61 29.55
N ALA A 18 -16.50 -76.54 29.17
CA ALA A 18 -15.58 -77.62 28.79
C ALA A 18 -16.01 -78.69 27.76
N THR A 19 -15.19 -78.78 26.70
CA THR A 19 -14.55 -80.05 26.32
C THR A 19 -13.32 -79.74 25.47
N ALA A 20 -12.15 -80.17 25.96
CA ALA A 20 -10.87 -80.04 25.29
C ALA A 20 -10.63 -81.25 24.38
N LEU A 21 -10.44 -80.99 23.09
CA LEU A 21 -9.87 -81.91 22.11
C LEU A 21 -8.87 -81.09 21.28
N ALA A 22 -7.58 -81.28 21.53
CA ALA A 22 -6.52 -80.82 20.63
C ALA A 22 -6.19 -81.97 19.67
N PRO A 23 -6.24 -81.72 18.36
CA PRO A 23 -5.08 -82.08 17.57
C PRO A 23 -4.71 -81.07 16.46
N VAL A 24 -3.39 -81.03 16.21
CA VAL A 24 -2.70 -80.74 14.95
C VAL A 24 -2.86 -79.32 14.40
N ALA A 25 -1.81 -78.54 14.65
CA ALA A 25 -1.53 -77.28 13.97
C ALA A 25 -1.27 -77.53 12.46
N ALA A 26 -2.26 -77.21 11.63
CA ALA A 26 -2.01 -76.84 10.25
C ALA A 26 -1.68 -75.33 10.22
N GLN A 27 -0.47 -74.97 9.79
CA GLN A 27 -0.13 -73.58 9.51
C GLN A 27 -0.96 -73.09 8.31
N ALA A 28 -2.06 -72.40 8.60
CA ALA A 28 -2.74 -71.58 7.61
C ALA A 28 -1.93 -70.29 7.43
N GLY A 29 -1.42 -70.07 6.22
CA GLY A 29 -0.81 -68.80 5.84
C GLY A 29 -1.77 -67.63 6.07
N PRO A 30 -1.26 -66.43 6.37
CA PRO A 30 -2.13 -65.28 6.64
C PRO A 30 -3.04 -65.01 5.44
N PRO A 31 -4.32 -64.67 5.67
CA PRO A 31 -5.18 -64.22 4.59
C PRO A 31 -4.53 -63.01 3.93
N ALA A 32 -4.46 -63.04 2.59
CA ALA A 32 -4.02 -61.91 1.80
C ALA A 32 -4.85 -60.68 2.22
N ARG A 33 -4.22 -59.76 2.95
CA ARG A 33 -4.80 -58.46 3.24
C ARG A 33 -5.00 -57.79 1.91
N THR A 34 -6.26 -57.64 1.49
CA THR A 34 -6.65 -56.68 0.47
C THR A 34 -5.97 -55.36 0.85
N PRO A 35 -5.07 -54.81 0.03
CA PRO A 35 -4.50 -53.51 0.37
C PRO A 35 -5.68 -52.54 0.39
N ALA A 36 -5.95 -51.99 1.57
CA ALA A 36 -6.79 -50.82 1.68
C ALA A 36 -6.21 -49.81 0.70
N ARG A 37 -6.96 -49.45 -0.34
CA ARG A 37 -6.66 -48.30 -1.17
C ARG A 37 -6.75 -47.09 -0.24
N THR A 38 -5.64 -46.76 0.41
CA THR A 38 -5.39 -45.42 0.89
C THR A 38 -5.41 -44.56 -0.36
N SER A 39 -6.56 -43.97 -0.65
CA SER A 39 -6.63 -42.78 -1.47
C SER A 39 -5.88 -41.70 -0.71
N ALA A 40 -4.55 -41.72 -0.80
CA ALA A 40 -3.74 -40.55 -0.60
C ALA A 40 -4.14 -39.60 -1.72
N GLN A 41 -5.24 -38.87 -1.52
CA GLN A 41 -5.35 -37.54 -2.05
C GLN A 41 -4.16 -36.80 -1.47
N ALA A 42 -3.07 -36.78 -2.23
CA ALA A 42 -2.12 -35.70 -2.14
C ALA A 42 -2.98 -34.46 -2.31
N ALA A 43 -3.34 -33.82 -1.19
CA ALA A 43 -3.63 -32.42 -1.20
C ALA A 43 -2.40 -31.81 -1.87
N ALA A 44 -2.54 -31.42 -3.13
CA ALA A 44 -1.61 -30.49 -3.70
C ALA A 44 -1.72 -29.28 -2.77
N GLU A 45 -0.76 -29.15 -1.85
CA GLU A 45 -0.41 -27.85 -1.33
C GLU A 45 -0.18 -27.03 -2.58
N THR A 46 -1.17 -26.22 -2.95
CA THR A 46 -0.98 -25.10 -3.86
C THR A 46 0.16 -24.34 -3.23
N ALA A 47 1.37 -24.55 -3.74
CA ALA A 47 2.55 -23.83 -3.30
C ALA A 47 2.15 -22.36 -3.35
N ALA A 48 2.12 -21.71 -2.18
CA ALA A 48 1.73 -20.32 -2.09
C ALA A 48 2.57 -19.54 -3.11
N ALA A 49 1.89 -18.78 -3.96
CA ALA A 49 2.55 -18.08 -5.06
C ALA A 49 3.67 -17.21 -4.47
N GLN A 50 4.91 -17.49 -4.85
CA GLN A 50 6.07 -16.83 -4.26
C GLN A 50 6.12 -15.36 -4.68
N PRO A 51 6.40 -14.42 -3.75
CA PRO A 51 6.62 -13.03 -4.09
C PRO A 51 7.75 -12.88 -5.12
N GLN A 52 7.52 -12.01 -6.10
CA GLN A 52 8.47 -11.60 -7.12
C GLN A 52 8.77 -10.11 -6.95
N THR A 53 10.00 -9.70 -7.30
CA THR A 53 10.42 -8.30 -7.26
C THR A 53 10.91 -7.84 -8.62
N VAL A 54 10.56 -6.63 -9.01
CA VAL A 54 11.06 -5.98 -10.23
C VAL A 54 11.33 -4.50 -9.97
N THR A 55 12.43 -4.00 -10.49
CA THR A 55 12.76 -2.57 -10.47
C THR A 55 12.57 -1.99 -11.86
N LEU A 56 11.75 -0.94 -11.96
CA LEU A 56 11.47 -0.23 -13.20
C LEU A 56 11.98 1.20 -13.11
N ARG A 57 12.59 1.69 -14.19
CA ARG A 57 13.01 3.09 -14.35
C ARG A 57 12.17 3.77 -15.42
N TYR A 58 11.73 4.99 -15.14
CA TYR A 58 10.99 5.86 -16.05
C TYR A 58 11.81 7.14 -16.28
N GLY A 59 11.88 7.59 -17.53
CA GLY A 59 12.77 8.67 -17.97
C GLY A 59 13.68 8.23 -19.12
N PRO A 60 14.83 8.91 -19.34
CA PRO A 60 15.38 9.97 -18.50
C PRO A 60 14.55 11.25 -18.50
N TYR A 61 14.66 12.02 -17.42
CA TYR A 61 14.14 13.39 -17.32
C TYR A 61 15.30 14.36 -17.12
N THR A 62 15.43 15.32 -18.02
CA THR A 62 16.45 16.36 -17.98
C THR A 62 15.86 17.63 -17.39
N ILE A 63 16.12 17.86 -16.11
CA ILE A 63 15.51 18.90 -15.29
C ILE A 63 16.35 20.19 -15.41
N PRO A 64 15.76 21.32 -15.81
CA PRO A 64 16.45 22.61 -15.92
C PRO A 64 17.18 22.98 -14.63
N LYS A 65 18.22 23.82 -14.73
CA LYS A 65 18.91 24.37 -13.56
C LYS A 65 18.04 25.36 -12.78
N ALA A 66 18.36 25.55 -11.50
CA ALA A 66 17.92 26.70 -10.73
C ALA A 66 18.44 28.01 -11.34
N ALA A 67 17.59 29.02 -11.40
CA ALA A 67 17.87 30.34 -11.97
C ALA A 67 17.04 31.42 -11.26
N ASP A 68 17.59 32.63 -11.17
CA ASP A 68 16.88 33.82 -10.65
C ASP A 68 16.27 33.66 -9.24
N GLY A 69 16.90 32.84 -8.40
CA GLY A 69 16.43 32.56 -7.03
C GLY A 69 15.37 31.45 -6.94
N GLU A 70 14.96 30.90 -8.08
CA GLU A 70 13.97 29.82 -8.19
C GLU A 70 14.63 28.48 -8.53
N HIS A 71 14.01 27.39 -8.11
CA HIS A 71 14.41 26.04 -8.50
C HIS A 71 14.04 25.79 -9.97
N GLY A 72 14.85 24.98 -10.66
CA GLY A 72 14.46 24.48 -11.97
C GLY A 72 13.31 23.49 -11.84
N MET A 73 12.43 23.42 -12.84
CA MET A 73 11.24 22.57 -12.77
C MET A 73 10.89 21.91 -14.11
N LEU A 74 10.38 20.68 -14.03
CA LEU A 74 9.67 19.99 -15.09
C LEU A 74 8.26 19.64 -14.57
N PRO A 75 7.28 20.53 -14.75
CA PRO A 75 5.92 20.26 -14.31
C PRO A 75 5.19 19.36 -15.31
N ASN A 76 4.30 18.53 -14.78
CA ASN A 76 3.27 17.76 -15.47
C ASN A 76 3.78 16.92 -16.64
N GLN A 77 4.93 16.26 -16.47
CA GLN A 77 5.46 15.37 -17.50
C GLN A 77 4.62 14.09 -17.58
N LEU A 78 3.81 13.99 -18.64
CA LEU A 78 2.94 12.85 -18.89
C LEU A 78 3.63 11.80 -19.76
N ALA A 79 3.64 10.56 -19.27
CA ALA A 79 4.03 9.39 -20.05
C ALA A 79 2.86 8.39 -20.07
N PHE A 80 2.35 8.09 -21.27
CA PHE A 80 1.23 7.17 -21.46
C PHE A 80 1.70 5.75 -21.70
N ASN A 81 0.90 4.77 -21.26
CA ASN A 81 1.18 3.34 -21.42
C ASN A 81 2.56 2.94 -20.88
N VAL A 82 2.95 3.51 -19.74
CA VAL A 82 4.22 3.15 -19.09
C VAL A 82 4.22 1.68 -18.68
N GLN A 83 5.42 1.10 -18.63
CA GLN A 83 5.61 -0.28 -18.23
C GLN A 83 5.01 -0.54 -16.84
N LYS A 84 4.25 -1.63 -16.73
CA LYS A 84 3.73 -2.15 -15.45
C LYS A 84 4.71 -3.19 -14.89
N PRO A 85 4.79 -3.40 -13.57
CA PRO A 85 5.68 -4.40 -12.99
C PRO A 85 5.32 -5.85 -13.39
N CYS A 86 4.04 -6.08 -13.68
CA CYS A 86 3.51 -7.40 -14.03
C CYS A 86 2.15 -7.27 -14.72
N GLU A 87 1.64 -8.40 -15.22
CA GLU A 87 0.27 -8.53 -15.72
C GLU A 87 -0.45 -9.64 -14.96
N ASN A 88 -1.74 -9.43 -14.65
CA ASN A 88 -2.57 -10.37 -13.89
C ASN A 88 -1.91 -10.81 -12.58
N CYS A 89 -1.57 -9.83 -11.77
CA CYS A 89 -0.85 -9.97 -10.51
C CYS A 89 -1.50 -9.10 -9.43
N TYR A 90 -1.09 -9.33 -8.19
CA TYR A 90 -1.31 -8.41 -7.08
C TYR A 90 0.01 -7.81 -6.65
N VAL A 91 0.10 -6.48 -6.66
CA VAL A 91 1.22 -5.77 -6.06
C VAL A 91 0.99 -5.74 -4.56
N THR A 92 1.94 -6.28 -3.80
CA THR A 92 1.92 -6.38 -2.33
C THR A 92 2.79 -5.31 -1.68
N GLY A 93 3.64 -4.64 -2.45
CA GLY A 93 4.40 -3.48 -1.99
C GLY A 93 5.13 -2.76 -3.12
N PHE A 94 5.57 -1.54 -2.84
CA PHE A 94 6.38 -0.75 -3.76
C PHE A 94 7.28 0.22 -2.99
N LYS A 95 8.47 0.46 -3.54
CA LYS A 95 9.47 1.39 -3.04
C LYS A 95 9.87 2.38 -4.14
N PRO A 96 9.45 3.65 -4.05
CA PRO A 96 9.87 4.70 -4.96
C PRO A 96 11.30 5.16 -4.69
N ASN A 97 11.95 5.70 -5.72
CA ASN A 97 13.24 6.37 -5.65
C ASN A 97 13.43 7.35 -6.83
N LEU A 98 14.42 8.22 -6.75
CA LEU A 98 14.91 9.03 -7.86
C LEU A 98 16.41 8.81 -7.97
N VAL A 99 16.89 8.41 -9.14
CA VAL A 99 18.28 7.97 -9.32
C VAL A 99 18.93 8.61 -10.53
N TYR A 100 20.25 8.77 -10.48
CA TYR A 100 21.04 9.10 -11.67
C TYR A 100 21.24 7.86 -12.56
N ALA A 101 21.84 8.05 -13.74
CA ALA A 101 22.06 6.98 -14.71
C ALA A 101 22.86 5.79 -14.13
N ASP A 102 23.84 6.08 -13.28
CA ASP A 102 24.68 5.08 -12.58
C ASP A 102 23.95 4.37 -11.42
N GLY A 103 22.72 4.78 -11.10
CA GLY A 103 21.93 4.24 -9.99
C GLY A 103 22.19 4.89 -8.64
N SER A 104 23.07 5.89 -8.55
CA SER A 104 23.26 6.67 -7.33
C SER A 104 22.00 7.49 -7.02
N ASN A 105 21.79 7.78 -5.74
CA ASN A 105 20.62 8.53 -5.28
C ASN A 105 20.65 9.97 -5.83
N ALA A 106 19.61 10.36 -6.57
CA ALA A 106 19.41 11.74 -6.98
C ALA A 106 18.48 12.39 -5.97
N ASN A 107 19.01 13.25 -5.11
CA ASN A 107 18.24 13.94 -4.07
C ASN A 107 18.63 15.41 -3.98
N ILE A 108 17.88 16.17 -3.20
CA ILE A 108 17.89 17.64 -3.21
C ILE A 108 19.27 18.22 -2.87
N ASN A 109 20.05 17.55 -2.03
CA ASN A 109 21.45 17.92 -1.72
C ASN A 109 22.41 17.86 -2.93
N THR A 110 21.97 17.26 -4.04
CA THR A 110 22.69 17.23 -5.32
C THR A 110 21.93 17.96 -6.44
N GLY A 111 20.79 18.56 -6.12
CA GLY A 111 19.91 19.27 -7.04
C GLY A 111 18.53 18.62 -7.18
N PRO A 112 18.41 17.40 -7.74
CA PRO A 112 17.12 16.83 -8.11
C PRO A 112 16.20 16.55 -6.92
N MET A 113 14.93 16.90 -7.06
CA MET A 113 13.87 16.58 -6.11
C MET A 113 12.72 15.92 -6.87
N LEU A 114 12.22 14.81 -6.32
CA LEU A 114 10.98 14.22 -6.79
C LEU A 114 9.83 15.04 -6.19
N HIS A 115 9.29 16.00 -6.94
CA HIS A 115 8.17 16.79 -6.46
C HIS A 115 6.91 15.91 -6.40
N HIS A 116 6.51 15.33 -7.53
CA HIS A 116 5.43 14.34 -7.60
C HIS A 116 5.75 13.22 -8.60
N ALA A 117 5.34 12.01 -8.26
CA ALA A 117 5.09 10.94 -9.21
C ALA A 117 3.70 10.38 -8.92
N VAL A 118 2.81 10.37 -9.90
CA VAL A 118 1.46 9.80 -9.77
C VAL A 118 1.21 8.85 -10.93
N PHE A 119 0.90 7.60 -10.60
CA PHE A 119 0.47 6.61 -11.58
C PHE A 119 -1.04 6.56 -11.62
N PHE A 120 -1.59 6.64 -12.82
CA PHE A 120 -3.01 6.49 -13.11
C PHE A 120 -3.24 5.19 -13.86
N ASN A 121 -4.35 4.50 -13.58
CA ASN A 121 -4.91 3.50 -14.47
C ASN A 121 -5.99 4.15 -15.33
N SER A 122 -5.68 4.37 -16.60
CA SER A 122 -6.59 5.00 -17.56
C SER A 122 -7.78 4.11 -17.96
N ALA A 123 -7.80 2.84 -17.55
CA ALA A 123 -8.91 1.90 -17.78
C ALA A 123 -9.89 1.84 -16.58
N ALA A 124 -9.64 2.58 -15.51
CA ALA A 124 -10.46 2.54 -14.30
C ALA A 124 -10.75 3.96 -13.77
N ARG A 125 -11.80 4.09 -12.94
CA ARG A 125 -12.18 5.37 -12.34
C ARG A 125 -11.73 5.49 -10.89
N ASP A 126 -11.27 6.68 -10.51
CA ASP A 126 -10.98 7.04 -9.12
C ASP A 126 -12.27 7.06 -8.29
N ILE A 127 -12.22 6.53 -7.06
CA ILE A 127 -13.42 6.38 -6.23
C ILE A 127 -13.81 7.66 -5.48
N VAL A 128 -12.89 8.63 -5.33
CA VAL A 128 -13.14 9.88 -4.58
C VAL A 128 -13.47 11.02 -5.52
N CYS A 129 -12.63 11.24 -6.53
CA CYS A 129 -12.72 12.39 -7.43
C CYS A 129 -13.25 12.07 -8.83
N GLY A 130 -13.42 10.78 -9.17
CA GLY A 130 -13.68 10.36 -10.54
C GLY A 130 -12.46 10.60 -11.45
N GLY A 131 -12.68 10.69 -12.77
CA GLY A 131 -11.57 10.73 -13.73
C GLY A 131 -10.78 9.41 -13.76
N LEU A 132 -9.49 9.49 -14.14
CA LEU A 132 -8.60 8.32 -14.19
C LEU A 132 -8.24 7.88 -12.76
N ARG A 133 -8.26 6.58 -12.49
CA ARG A 133 -7.93 6.05 -11.16
C ARG A 133 -6.48 6.30 -10.82
N ARG A 134 -6.20 7.06 -9.76
CA ARG A 134 -4.86 7.11 -9.15
C ARG A 134 -4.58 5.76 -8.49
N VAL A 135 -3.41 5.17 -8.76
CA VAL A 135 -3.04 3.80 -8.34
C VAL A 135 -2.03 3.83 -7.22
N LEU A 136 -1.02 4.67 -7.37
CA LEU A 136 0.06 4.92 -6.42
C LEU A 136 0.72 6.25 -6.73
N ALA A 137 1.39 6.81 -5.73
CA ALA A 137 2.12 8.05 -5.88
C ALA A 137 3.34 8.09 -4.94
N SER A 138 4.22 9.06 -5.16
CA SER A 138 5.33 9.42 -4.30
C SER A 138 5.66 10.90 -4.45
N GLY A 139 6.10 11.55 -3.38
CA GLY A 139 6.91 12.76 -3.43
C GLY A 139 8.35 12.46 -3.01
N ASN A 140 9.08 13.51 -2.61
CA ASN A 140 10.50 13.40 -2.30
C ASN A 140 10.77 12.53 -1.07
N GLU A 141 9.77 12.36 -0.18
CA GLU A 141 9.84 11.49 0.99
C GLU A 141 10.09 10.02 0.64
N ARG A 142 9.81 9.60 -0.61
CA ARG A 142 10.11 8.27 -1.18
C ARG A 142 9.75 7.08 -0.28
N MET A 143 8.62 7.19 0.43
CA MET A 143 8.23 6.19 1.42
C MET A 143 7.85 4.86 0.77
N GLU A 144 8.51 3.80 1.21
CA GLU A 144 8.12 2.43 0.90
C GLU A 144 6.72 2.12 1.44
N SER A 145 5.94 1.40 0.65
CA SER A 145 4.64 0.88 1.06
C SER A 145 4.67 -0.64 0.98
N VAL A 146 4.41 -1.29 2.11
CA VAL A 146 4.24 -2.75 2.22
C VAL A 146 2.84 -2.99 2.75
N PHE A 147 2.00 -3.67 1.97
CA PHE A 147 0.66 -4.01 2.43
C PHE A 147 0.70 -5.12 3.48
N PRO A 148 -0.26 -5.16 4.41
CA PRO A 148 -0.40 -6.28 5.32
C PRO A 148 -0.51 -7.61 4.55
N ALA A 149 0.00 -8.69 5.14
CA ALA A 149 -0.02 -10.01 4.52
C ALA A 149 -1.45 -10.39 4.10
N GLY A 150 -1.59 -10.94 2.89
CA GLY A 150 -2.88 -11.30 2.33
C GLY A 150 -3.58 -10.20 1.53
N TYR A 151 -3.03 -8.98 1.44
CA TYR A 151 -3.59 -7.88 0.65
C TYR A 151 -2.68 -7.45 -0.49
N GLY A 152 -3.29 -6.95 -1.56
CA GLY A 152 -2.56 -6.33 -2.67
C GLY A 152 -3.49 -5.68 -3.69
N PHE A 153 -3.04 -4.64 -4.37
CA PHE A 153 -3.84 -4.05 -5.45
C PHE A 153 -3.60 -4.82 -6.74
N ARG A 154 -4.69 -5.07 -7.47
CA ARG A 154 -4.64 -5.87 -8.69
C ARG A 154 -4.12 -5.05 -9.87
N ILE A 155 -3.25 -5.65 -10.67
CA ILE A 155 -2.94 -5.19 -12.02
C ILE A 155 -3.48 -6.22 -13.01
N GLY A 156 -4.50 -5.82 -13.77
CA GLY A 156 -5.10 -6.61 -14.83
C GLY A 156 -4.35 -6.50 -16.16
N ARG A 157 -4.58 -7.47 -17.04
CA ARG A 157 -4.06 -7.47 -18.42
C ARG A 157 -4.38 -6.19 -19.19
N PHE A 158 -5.60 -5.67 -19.02
CA PHE A 158 -6.09 -4.51 -19.78
C PHE A 158 -5.89 -3.17 -19.07
N ASP A 159 -5.28 -3.15 -17.90
CA ASP A 159 -4.92 -1.90 -17.22
C ASP A 159 -3.89 -1.14 -18.04
N ARG A 160 -4.07 0.18 -18.13
CA ARG A 160 -3.18 1.08 -18.88
C ARG A 160 -2.63 2.12 -17.91
N TRP A 161 -1.34 2.07 -17.66
CA TRP A 161 -0.71 3.00 -16.73
C TRP A 161 -0.28 4.28 -17.44
N THR A 162 -0.63 5.43 -16.85
CA THR A 162 -0.11 6.75 -17.22
C THR A 162 0.66 7.29 -16.02
N LEU A 163 1.87 7.78 -16.24
CA LEU A 163 2.68 8.45 -15.23
C LEU A 163 2.56 9.97 -15.43
N LEU A 164 2.29 10.69 -14.36
CA LEU A 164 2.55 12.12 -14.23
C LEU A 164 3.76 12.28 -13.31
N ALA A 165 4.80 12.94 -13.81
CA ALA A 165 5.99 13.27 -13.04
C ALA A 165 6.18 14.79 -12.98
N ASP A 166 6.33 15.31 -11.77
CA ASP A 166 6.81 16.65 -11.47
C ASP A 166 8.17 16.52 -10.82
N LEU A 167 9.16 17.18 -11.40
CA LEU A 167 10.54 17.12 -10.93
C LEU A 167 11.07 18.53 -10.75
N MET A 168 11.87 18.73 -9.71
CA MET A 168 12.56 19.98 -9.42
C MET A 168 14.06 19.77 -9.39
N ASN A 169 14.81 20.85 -9.52
CA ASN A 169 16.26 20.85 -9.44
C ASN A 169 16.77 22.13 -8.77
N HIS A 170 17.38 21.96 -7.61
CA HIS A 170 17.94 23.03 -6.78
C HIS A 170 19.40 23.35 -7.15
N ALA A 171 20.02 22.61 -8.08
CA ALA A 171 21.39 22.88 -8.51
C ALA A 171 21.42 23.97 -9.59
N HIS A 172 22.53 24.72 -9.66
CA HIS A 172 22.81 25.70 -10.71
C HIS A 172 23.24 25.08 -12.06
N GLU A 173 23.09 23.77 -12.20
CA GLU A 173 23.37 22.98 -13.39
C GLU A 173 22.15 22.13 -13.72
N GLU A 174 21.94 21.88 -15.01
CA GLU A 174 20.94 20.91 -15.44
C GLU A 174 21.29 19.52 -14.90
N LYS A 175 20.27 18.77 -14.47
CA LYS A 175 20.45 17.41 -13.95
C LYS A 175 19.55 16.44 -14.70
N THR A 176 20.06 15.27 -15.00
CA THR A 176 19.27 14.19 -15.62
C THR A 176 19.09 13.04 -14.66
N ALA A 177 17.83 12.67 -14.38
CA ALA A 177 17.48 11.62 -13.43
C ALA A 177 16.42 10.67 -13.99
N TYR A 178 16.24 9.55 -13.31
CA TYR A 178 15.23 8.53 -13.58
C TYR A 178 14.36 8.35 -12.34
N LEU A 179 13.06 8.34 -12.55
CA LEU A 179 12.13 7.86 -11.53
C LEU A 179 12.25 6.34 -11.46
N GLU A 180 12.52 5.80 -10.28
CA GLU A 180 12.70 4.35 -10.09
C GLU A 180 11.66 3.82 -9.11
N PHE A 181 11.05 2.68 -9.42
CA PHE A 181 10.15 1.99 -8.50
C PHE A 181 10.54 0.51 -8.45
N THR A 182 10.77 0.02 -7.23
CA THR A 182 10.87 -1.42 -6.96
C THR A 182 9.51 -1.93 -6.49
N PHE A 183 8.95 -2.90 -7.19
CA PHE A 183 7.65 -3.49 -6.89
C PHE A 183 7.83 -4.91 -6.38
N THR A 184 7.04 -5.27 -5.36
CA THR A 184 6.85 -6.66 -4.92
C THR A 184 5.45 -7.10 -5.29
N TYR A 185 5.31 -8.25 -5.94
CA TYR A 185 4.04 -8.76 -6.43
C TYR A 185 3.95 -10.28 -6.41
N VAL A 186 2.73 -10.81 -6.51
CA VAL A 186 2.46 -12.23 -6.72
C VAL A 186 1.52 -12.43 -7.93
N PRO A 187 1.63 -13.54 -8.67
CA PRO A 187 0.63 -13.92 -9.67
C PRO A 187 -0.79 -13.91 -9.09
N ALA A 188 -1.80 -13.50 -9.87
CA ALA A 188 -3.18 -13.49 -9.37
C ALA A 188 -3.78 -14.89 -9.22
N SER A 189 -3.37 -15.83 -10.07
CA SER A 189 -3.86 -17.21 -10.03
C SER A 189 -3.34 -17.94 -8.79
N GLY A 190 -4.25 -18.42 -7.95
CA GLY A 190 -3.91 -19.27 -6.80
C GLY A 190 -3.22 -18.55 -5.64
N SER A 191 -3.19 -17.21 -5.61
CA SER A 191 -2.46 -16.47 -4.57
C SER A 191 -3.21 -16.30 -3.25
N GLY A 192 -4.54 -16.39 -3.26
CA GLY A 192 -5.36 -16.12 -2.08
C GLY A 192 -5.28 -14.65 -1.59
N ILE A 193 -4.76 -13.74 -2.41
CA ILE A 193 -4.68 -12.31 -2.07
C ILE A 193 -6.07 -11.66 -2.15
N THR A 194 -6.42 -10.94 -1.10
CA THR A 194 -7.60 -10.08 -1.02
C THR A 194 -7.31 -8.78 -1.80
N PRO A 195 -8.11 -8.46 -2.85
CA PRO A 195 -7.92 -7.26 -3.64
C PRO A 195 -8.20 -6.00 -2.81
N VAL A 196 -7.34 -5.00 -2.99
CA VAL A 196 -7.58 -3.64 -2.49
C VAL A 196 -7.58 -2.62 -3.62
N VAL A 197 -8.41 -1.60 -3.48
CA VAL A 197 -8.52 -0.48 -4.42
C VAL A 197 -7.96 0.81 -3.79
N PRO A 198 -7.28 1.64 -4.58
CA PRO A 198 -6.78 2.94 -4.12
C PRO A 198 -7.90 3.88 -3.68
N LEU A 199 -7.63 4.62 -2.60
CA LEU A 199 -8.44 5.68 -2.02
C LEU A 199 -7.56 6.93 -1.95
N TRP A 200 -7.94 8.01 -2.64
CA TRP A 200 -7.19 9.27 -2.63
C TRP A 200 -7.99 10.38 -1.97
N LEU A 201 -7.57 10.80 -0.79
CA LEU A 201 -8.14 11.93 -0.07
C LEU A 201 -7.20 13.13 -0.19
N ASP A 202 -7.79 14.29 -0.43
CA ASP A 202 -7.05 15.51 -0.76
C ASP A 202 -7.69 16.71 -0.08
N ALA A 203 -6.92 17.40 0.77
CA ALA A 203 -7.38 18.59 1.48
C ALA A 203 -7.54 19.80 0.56
N GLY A 204 -6.80 19.84 -0.55
CA GLY A 204 -6.88 20.88 -1.59
C GLY A 204 -8.13 20.75 -2.44
N GLY A 205 -8.44 19.54 -2.91
CA GLY A 205 -9.51 19.42 -3.89
C GLY A 205 -9.44 18.19 -4.79
N CYS A 206 -10.38 18.13 -5.74
CA CYS A 206 -10.33 17.16 -6.84
C CYS A 206 -9.86 17.80 -8.16
N LEU A 207 -9.79 19.14 -8.19
CA LEU A 207 -9.41 19.92 -9.37
C LEU A 207 -8.01 20.49 -9.19
N ASP A 208 -7.79 21.08 -8.02
CA ASP A 208 -6.51 21.60 -7.58
C ASP A 208 -6.20 21.01 -6.20
N SER A 209 -4.98 20.53 -6.03
CA SER A 209 -4.51 19.91 -4.80
C SER A 209 -3.70 20.88 -3.94
N THR A 210 -3.33 22.05 -4.47
CA THR A 210 -2.43 22.97 -3.79
C THR A 210 -3.16 24.19 -3.22
N TRP A 211 -2.50 24.89 -2.29
CA TRP A 211 -2.94 26.17 -1.74
C TRP A 211 -1.81 26.88 -1.01
N ASP A 212 -1.99 28.17 -0.73
CA ASP A 212 -1.06 28.94 0.10
C ASP A 212 -1.50 28.93 1.56
N THR A 213 -0.56 28.79 2.49
CA THR A 213 -0.80 28.93 3.92
C THR A 213 -0.63 30.38 4.35
N PRO A 214 -1.37 30.85 5.38
CA PRO A 214 -1.05 32.12 6.03
C PRO A 214 0.28 32.02 6.80
N ALA A 215 0.72 33.15 7.35
CA ALA A 215 1.92 33.23 8.20
C ALA A 215 1.74 32.48 9.53
N GLU A 216 0.51 32.40 10.05
CA GLU A 216 0.20 31.64 11.24
C GLU A 216 0.11 30.14 10.98
N GLN A 217 0.24 29.35 12.05
CA GLN A 217 -0.06 27.92 12.00
C GLN A 217 -1.50 27.72 11.50
N SER A 218 -1.68 26.83 10.52
CA SER A 218 -2.96 26.65 9.84
C SER A 218 -3.29 25.18 9.63
N GLU A 219 -4.58 24.90 9.49
CA GLU A 219 -5.10 23.61 9.02
C GLU A 219 -5.99 23.84 7.81
N LYS A 220 -5.90 22.94 6.81
CA LYS A 220 -6.88 22.83 5.72
C LYS A 220 -7.52 21.45 5.79
N SER A 221 -8.85 21.41 5.68
CA SER A 221 -9.60 20.17 5.78
C SER A 221 -10.60 20.02 4.65
N ARG A 222 -10.86 18.76 4.27
CA ARG A 222 -11.92 18.41 3.33
C ARG A 222 -12.60 17.12 3.76
N THR A 223 -13.89 17.00 3.46
CA THR A 223 -14.65 15.77 3.72
C THR A 223 -15.02 15.06 2.42
N TRP A 224 -15.07 13.74 2.50
CA TRP A 224 -15.63 12.87 1.48
C TRP A 224 -16.63 11.93 2.11
N ARG A 225 -17.83 11.84 1.51
CA ARG A 225 -18.82 10.83 1.88
C ARG A 225 -18.52 9.56 1.11
N SER A 226 -18.19 8.49 1.83
CA SER A 226 -17.77 7.24 1.24
C SER A 226 -18.82 6.65 0.31
N THR A 227 -18.40 6.29 -0.89
CA THR A 227 -19.20 5.59 -1.90
C THR A 227 -18.90 4.10 -1.94
N VAL A 228 -18.14 3.58 -0.98
CA VAL A 228 -17.74 2.17 -0.89
C VAL A 228 -17.81 1.68 0.56
N SER A 229 -17.95 0.37 0.74
CA SER A 229 -17.72 -0.29 2.03
C SER A 229 -16.49 -1.17 1.90
N GLY A 230 -15.67 -1.26 2.94
CA GLY A 230 -14.47 -2.09 2.94
C GLY A 230 -13.52 -1.80 4.09
N ASP A 231 -12.49 -2.62 4.20
CA ASP A 231 -11.45 -2.52 5.21
C ASP A 231 -10.31 -1.66 4.67
N LEU A 232 -10.01 -0.54 5.33
CA LEU A 232 -8.80 0.23 5.03
C LEU A 232 -7.60 -0.52 5.62
N VAL A 233 -6.63 -0.90 4.78
CA VAL A 233 -5.51 -1.74 5.24
C VAL A 233 -4.15 -1.04 5.21
N HIS A 234 -4.03 -0.01 4.39
CA HIS A 234 -2.81 0.80 4.30
C HIS A 234 -3.16 2.21 3.88
N ILE A 235 -2.51 3.21 4.45
CA ILE A 235 -2.67 4.62 4.07
C ILE A 235 -1.43 5.42 4.41
N ARG A 236 -1.04 6.34 3.54
CA ARG A 236 0.15 7.18 3.72
C ARG A 236 -0.12 8.64 3.34
N GLY A 237 0.59 9.54 4.01
CA GLY A 237 0.49 10.97 3.77
C GLY A 237 1.50 11.50 2.77
N HIS A 238 1.20 12.67 2.23
CA HIS A 238 2.14 13.52 1.50
C HIS A 238 1.84 14.99 1.84
N LEU A 239 2.91 15.76 2.07
CA LEU A 239 2.92 17.18 2.43
C LEU A 239 4.13 17.84 1.76
N HIS A 240 4.07 19.16 1.61
CA HIS A 240 5.21 19.97 1.20
C HIS A 240 5.95 20.51 2.43
N ARG A 241 7.07 21.21 2.18
CA ARG A 241 7.79 21.99 3.18
C ARG A 241 6.83 22.83 4.02
N GLY A 242 7.05 22.88 5.33
CA GLY A 242 6.15 23.53 6.28
C GLY A 242 5.15 22.58 6.92
N GLY A 243 4.98 21.37 6.37
CA GLY A 243 4.04 20.38 6.85
C GLY A 243 4.35 19.90 8.26
N ILE A 244 3.32 19.78 9.10
CA ILE A 244 3.42 19.16 10.44
C ILE A 244 2.89 17.72 10.37
N ALA A 245 1.67 17.56 9.85
CA ALA A 245 1.01 16.27 9.75
C ALA A 245 -0.20 16.35 8.81
N VAL A 246 -0.57 15.20 8.26
CA VAL A 246 -1.87 15.01 7.61
C VAL A 246 -2.58 13.83 8.27
N ARG A 247 -3.86 14.02 8.60
CA ARG A 247 -4.69 13.00 9.25
C ARG A 247 -5.92 12.69 8.44
N THR A 248 -6.35 11.43 8.51
CA THR A 248 -7.68 10.99 8.06
C THR A 248 -8.44 10.42 9.23
N GLU A 249 -9.68 10.86 9.39
CA GLU A 249 -10.60 10.41 10.44
C GLU A 249 -11.98 10.12 9.85
N ASN A 250 -12.70 9.17 10.45
CA ASN A 250 -14.13 8.97 10.19
C ASN A 250 -14.92 9.83 11.19
N THR A 251 -15.57 10.89 10.70
CA THR A 251 -16.24 11.86 11.57
C THR A 251 -17.54 11.31 12.17
N GLY A 252 -18.12 10.25 11.60
CA GLY A 252 -19.30 9.59 12.14
C GLY A 252 -18.98 8.75 13.38
N THR A 253 -17.82 8.10 13.40
CA THR A 253 -17.38 7.24 14.51
C THR A 253 -16.39 7.92 15.46
N GLY A 254 -15.76 9.01 15.04
CA GLY A 254 -14.67 9.67 15.77
C GLY A 254 -13.33 8.92 15.66
N GLN A 255 -13.25 7.86 14.86
CA GLN A 255 -12.02 7.08 14.70
C GLN A 255 -11.00 7.85 13.85
N VAL A 256 -9.79 8.07 14.39
CA VAL A 256 -8.63 8.45 13.59
C VAL A 256 -8.11 7.22 12.86
N LEU A 257 -8.23 7.19 11.53
CA LEU A 257 -7.75 6.09 10.70
C LEU A 257 -6.24 6.17 10.55
N CYS A 258 -5.69 7.37 10.33
CA CYS A 258 -4.24 7.55 10.31
C CYS A 258 -3.87 9.01 10.55
N ARG A 259 -2.72 9.22 11.19
CA ARG A 259 -2.04 10.51 11.28
C ARG A 259 -0.59 10.33 10.86
N SER A 260 -0.25 10.79 9.66
CA SER A 260 1.13 10.80 9.14
C SER A 260 1.80 12.10 9.54
N VAL A 261 2.90 12.01 10.29
CA VAL A 261 3.68 13.18 10.76
C VAL A 261 4.85 13.39 9.82
N ALA A 262 5.06 14.63 9.37
CA ALA A 262 6.19 14.95 8.53
C ALA A 262 7.48 15.00 9.34
N GLU A 263 8.53 14.43 8.77
CA GLU A 263 9.92 14.76 9.12
C GLU A 263 10.51 15.55 7.96
N GLU A 264 11.24 16.62 8.26
CA GLU A 264 12.00 17.39 7.27
C GLU A 264 13.49 17.29 7.58
N GLY A 265 14.31 17.13 6.54
CA GLY A 265 15.76 17.16 6.67
C GLY A 265 16.33 16.03 7.54
N GLY A 266 15.66 14.89 7.64
CA GLY A 266 16.08 13.76 8.49
C GLY A 266 17.48 13.22 8.17
N THR A 267 17.99 13.47 6.96
CA THR A 267 19.40 13.30 6.60
C THR A 267 19.90 14.50 5.79
N PRO A 268 21.23 14.71 5.65
CA PRO A 268 21.79 15.76 4.80
C PRO A 268 21.35 15.67 3.34
N GLU A 269 20.87 14.51 2.88
CA GLU A 269 20.38 14.34 1.51
C GLU A 269 19.07 15.10 1.24
N PHE A 270 18.33 15.45 2.29
CA PHE A 270 17.05 16.16 2.25
C PHE A 270 17.18 17.66 2.56
N ILE A 271 18.40 18.18 2.53
CA ILE A 271 18.69 19.60 2.76
C ILE A 271 19.34 20.15 1.49
N ASP A 272 18.77 21.23 0.94
CA ASP A 272 19.32 21.85 -0.25
C ASP A 272 20.61 22.64 0.02
N HIS A 273 21.27 23.13 -1.03
CA HIS A 273 22.50 23.90 -0.93
C HIS A 273 22.33 25.26 -0.20
N HIS A 274 21.09 25.71 0.02
CA HIS A 274 20.76 26.90 0.80
C HIS A 274 20.46 26.58 2.27
N GLY A 275 20.56 25.30 2.68
CA GLY A 275 20.29 24.86 4.04
C GLY A 275 18.81 24.65 4.33
N MET A 276 17.96 24.63 3.29
CA MET A 276 16.53 24.44 3.46
C MET A 276 16.17 22.95 3.47
N ALA A 277 15.51 22.52 4.54
CA ALA A 277 15.06 21.14 4.70
C ALA A 277 13.76 20.89 3.92
N GLU A 278 13.72 19.75 3.23
CA GLU A 278 12.51 19.21 2.60
C GLU A 278 11.97 18.01 3.37
N VAL A 279 10.71 17.68 3.09
CA VAL A 279 10.06 16.49 3.65
C VAL A 279 10.85 15.24 3.28
N SER A 280 11.37 14.57 4.31
CA SER A 280 12.21 13.38 4.20
C SER A 280 11.48 12.11 4.61
N SER A 281 10.40 12.22 5.38
CA SER A 281 9.61 11.07 5.82
C SER A 281 8.15 11.44 6.05
N MET A 282 7.26 10.53 5.64
CA MET A 282 5.82 10.57 5.91
C MET A 282 5.33 9.14 6.23
N PRO A 283 5.44 8.70 7.50
CA PRO A 283 5.13 7.33 7.88
C PRO A 283 3.70 6.91 7.50
N SER A 284 3.58 5.71 6.93
CA SER A 284 2.28 5.10 6.65
C SER A 284 1.66 4.48 7.89
N CYS A 285 0.32 4.40 7.93
CA CYS A 285 -0.40 3.49 8.79
C CYS A 285 -0.75 2.22 8.01
N GLY A 286 -0.54 1.04 8.62
CA GLY A 286 -0.90 -0.26 8.07
C GLY A 286 -1.62 -1.11 9.12
N GLY A 287 -2.58 -1.93 8.69
CA GLY A 287 -3.36 -2.78 9.58
C GLY A 287 -4.31 -3.71 8.83
N SER A 288 -4.76 -4.78 9.47
CA SER A 288 -5.66 -5.78 8.86
C SER A 288 -6.92 -5.97 9.72
N PRO A 289 -7.82 -4.97 9.80
CA PRO A 289 -7.78 -3.65 9.16
C PRO A 289 -7.22 -2.54 10.08
N ILE A 290 -6.91 -1.37 9.51
CA ILE A 290 -6.76 -0.11 10.25
C ILE A 290 -8.12 0.33 10.81
N GLY A 291 -9.14 0.24 9.97
CA GLY A 291 -10.52 0.56 10.31
C GLY A 291 -11.46 0.18 9.17
N ARG A 292 -12.72 -0.05 9.53
CA ARG A 292 -13.79 -0.31 8.57
C ARG A 292 -14.32 1.03 8.05
N ILE A 293 -14.48 1.14 6.73
CA ILE A 293 -15.19 2.22 6.07
C ILE A 293 -16.51 1.65 5.57
N GLU A 294 -17.62 2.30 5.91
CA GLU A 294 -18.93 1.95 5.37
C GLU A 294 -19.40 2.97 4.34
N ARG A 295 -20.19 2.50 3.36
CA ARG A 295 -20.87 3.40 2.42
C ARG A 295 -21.73 4.38 3.21
N GLY A 296 -21.54 5.66 2.96
CA GLY A 296 -22.22 6.73 3.67
C GLY A 296 -21.44 7.31 4.84
N ASP A 297 -20.36 6.68 5.31
CA ASP A 297 -19.44 7.29 6.25
C ASP A 297 -18.89 8.60 5.71
N THR A 298 -18.53 9.52 6.61
CA THR A 298 -17.87 10.77 6.23
C THR A 298 -16.44 10.73 6.71
N LEU A 299 -15.50 10.67 5.77
CA LEU A 299 -14.07 10.75 6.07
C LEU A 299 -13.63 12.20 5.94
N ARG A 300 -12.91 12.71 6.94
CA ARG A 300 -12.25 14.02 6.90
C ARG A 300 -10.76 13.82 6.76
N ILE A 301 -10.16 14.50 5.79
CA ILE A 301 -8.73 14.73 5.73
C ILE A 301 -8.43 16.13 6.29
N THR A 302 -7.37 16.24 7.10
CA THR A 302 -6.88 17.51 7.63
C THR A 302 -5.36 17.55 7.51
N ALA A 303 -4.84 18.53 6.78
CA ALA A 303 -3.42 18.85 6.70
C ALA A 303 -3.11 20.06 7.59
N SER A 304 -2.05 19.98 8.38
CA SER A 304 -1.60 21.04 9.30
C SER A 304 -0.20 21.53 8.92
N TYR A 305 -0.02 22.84 8.88
CA TYR A 305 1.22 23.53 8.52
C TYR A 305 1.67 24.46 9.63
N ARG A 306 2.99 24.56 9.84
CA ARG A 306 3.59 25.44 10.84
C ARG A 306 3.51 26.91 10.41
N ALA A 307 3.67 27.80 11.38
CA ALA A 307 3.83 29.22 11.10
C ALA A 307 5.17 29.50 10.39
N SER A 308 5.21 30.53 9.56
CA SER A 308 6.43 31.10 8.97
C SER A 308 6.25 32.62 8.80
N GLU A 309 7.30 33.34 8.40
CA GLU A 309 7.22 34.80 8.26
C GLU A 309 6.15 35.26 7.25
N THR A 310 5.99 34.51 6.15
CA THR A 310 5.12 34.88 5.03
C THR A 310 4.07 33.82 4.69
N GLY A 311 4.07 32.68 5.37
CA GLY A 311 3.37 31.47 4.94
C GLY A 311 4.19 30.65 3.93
N PHE A 312 3.62 29.54 3.50
CA PHE A 312 4.16 28.64 2.48
C PHE A 312 3.25 28.68 1.25
N ALA A 313 3.83 28.80 0.07
CA ALA A 313 3.08 28.77 -1.18
C ALA A 313 2.95 27.34 -1.72
N ASP A 314 1.91 27.10 -2.50
CA ASP A 314 1.72 25.88 -3.29
C ASP A 314 1.83 24.58 -2.47
N VAL A 315 1.32 24.57 -1.24
CA VAL A 315 1.42 23.39 -0.36
C VAL A 315 0.33 22.37 -0.63
N MET A 316 0.59 21.11 -0.30
CA MET A 316 -0.36 19.99 -0.48
C MET A 316 -0.83 19.35 0.82
N GLY A 317 -1.83 18.47 0.74
CA GLY A 317 -2.24 17.64 1.86
C GLY A 317 -3.02 16.43 1.39
N ILE A 318 -2.31 15.34 1.15
CA ILE A 318 -2.86 14.14 0.54
C ILE A 318 -2.73 12.96 1.48
N MET A 319 -3.76 12.11 1.48
CA MET A 319 -3.72 10.78 2.05
C MET A 319 -4.09 9.76 0.98
N HIS A 320 -3.14 8.89 0.66
CA HIS A 320 -3.31 7.83 -0.33
C HIS A 320 -3.37 6.47 0.37
N GLY A 321 -4.51 5.81 0.29
CA GLY A 321 -4.80 4.56 0.98
C GLY A 321 -5.33 3.46 0.07
N TRP A 322 -5.51 2.27 0.64
CA TRP A 322 -6.02 1.10 -0.05
C TRP A 322 -7.07 0.41 0.80
N VAL A 323 -8.26 0.25 0.23
CA VAL A 323 -9.45 -0.34 0.87
C VAL A 323 -9.84 -1.62 0.16
N THR A 324 -10.29 -2.65 0.88
CA THR A 324 -10.77 -3.89 0.23
C THR A 324 -11.94 -3.62 -0.70
N GLU A 325 -12.06 -4.42 -1.75
CA GLU A 325 -13.30 -4.47 -2.54
C GLU A 325 -14.41 -5.09 -1.67
N GLY A 326 -15.48 -4.33 -1.44
CA GLY A 326 -16.68 -4.77 -0.71
C GLY A 326 -17.78 -5.31 -1.62
#